data_AF-A0A6C1NX22-F1
#
_entry.id   AF-A0A6C1NX22-F1
#
_cell.length_a   1.000
_cell.length_b   1.000
_cell.length_c   1.000
_cell.angle_alpha   90.00
_cell.angle_beta   90.00
_cell.angle_gamma   90.00
#
_symmetry.space_group_name_H-M   'P 1'
#
loop_
_entity.id
_entity.type
_entity.pdbx_description
1 polymer ?
#
loop_
_entity_poly.entity_id
_entity_poly.type
_entity_poly.pdbx_seq_one_letter_code
_entity_poly.pdbx_strand_id
1 'polypeptide(L)'
;MFKEIANMKYITILILILIVTLIQGCDNSVGPSSPKTTGETTLTTQTDGYKFTGFSFSRGGNIVAPNAKKIVPDIRVHVQTDPTGEIQGIILSSGTQLFYPAFHPLKEFDDTDAAEEYFNNVNEAPDIYADLAFFVKANQVWAVKTNDDKYGIILILHTDAYEYTDDSNPAPYGEVRFKWKYQPDGSKKF
;
A
#
# COMPACT_ATOMS: atom_id res chain seq x y z
N MET A 1 6.22 8.25 -73.60
CA MET A 1 6.32 6.90 -73.00
C MET A 1 7.25 6.82 -71.79
N PHE A 2 8.47 7.41 -71.79
CA PHE A 2 9.40 7.32 -70.65
C PHE A 2 8.99 8.09 -69.37
N LYS A 3 8.16 9.13 -69.47
CA LYS A 3 7.78 10.00 -68.34
C LYS A 3 6.73 9.38 -67.41
N GLU A 4 5.86 8.51 -67.91
CA GLU A 4 4.81 7.85 -67.12
C GLU A 4 5.36 6.70 -66.26
N ILE A 5 6.35 5.95 -66.78
CA ILE A 5 7.01 4.86 -66.05
C ILE A 5 7.76 5.40 -64.81
N ALA A 6 8.36 6.59 -64.93
CA ALA A 6 9.05 7.24 -63.82
C ALA A 6 8.08 7.66 -62.70
N ASN A 7 6.93 8.25 -63.05
CA ASN A 7 5.90 8.66 -62.08
C ASN A 7 5.31 7.45 -61.33
N MET A 8 5.09 6.33 -62.02
CA MET A 8 4.55 5.12 -61.39
C MET A 8 5.54 4.50 -60.39
N LYS A 9 6.85 4.53 -60.68
CA LYS A 9 7.90 4.12 -59.73
C LYS A 9 7.98 5.03 -58.50
N TYR A 10 7.87 6.34 -58.67
CA TYR A 10 7.84 7.30 -57.55
C TYR A 10 6.62 7.10 -56.65
N ILE A 11 5.45 6.85 -57.22
CA ILE A 11 4.23 6.55 -56.47
C ILE A 11 4.38 5.24 -55.69
N THR A 12 5.00 4.21 -56.30
CA THR A 12 5.21 2.92 -55.62
C THR A 12 6.22 3.06 -54.47
N ILE A 13 7.27 3.86 -54.65
CA ILE A 13 8.26 4.16 -53.60
C ILE A 13 7.63 4.97 -52.45
N LEU A 14 6.78 5.95 -52.76
CA LEU A 14 6.05 6.75 -51.76
C LEU A 14 5.07 5.90 -50.93
N ILE A 15 4.35 4.96 -51.57
CA ILE A 15 3.46 4.02 -50.87
C ILE A 15 4.27 3.08 -49.97
N LEU A 16 5.43 2.61 -50.44
CA LEU A 16 6.30 1.73 -49.64
C LEU A 16 6.87 2.46 -48.40
N ILE A 17 7.25 3.72 -48.53
CA ILE A 17 7.73 4.56 -47.41
C ILE A 17 6.61 4.83 -46.40
N LEU A 18 5.37 5.07 -46.86
CA LEU A 18 4.21 5.29 -45.99
C LEU A 18 3.86 4.03 -45.17
N ILE A 19 3.98 2.84 -45.78
CA ILE A 19 3.75 1.56 -45.08
C ILE A 19 4.81 1.31 -44.01
N VAL A 20 6.07 1.67 -44.25
CA VAL A 20 7.16 1.52 -43.27
C VAL A 20 6.99 2.45 -42.05
N THR A 21 6.36 3.61 -42.21
CA THR A 21 6.08 4.52 -41.07
C THR A 21 4.94 4.07 -40.16
N LEU A 22 4.05 3.18 -40.63
CA LEU A 22 2.93 2.66 -39.83
C LEU A 22 3.34 1.47 -38.91
N ILE A 23 4.57 0.98 -39.02
CA ILE A 23 5.10 -0.14 -38.23
C ILE A 23 5.96 0.31 -37.05
N GLN A 24 5.98 1.61 -36.71
CA GLN A 24 6.37 2.03 -35.36
C GLN A 24 5.24 1.67 -34.39
N GLY A 25 5.06 0.36 -34.20
CA GLY A 25 4.30 -0.17 -33.09
C GLY A 25 4.94 0.37 -31.82
N CYS A 26 4.13 1.05 -31.00
CA CYS A 26 4.51 1.37 -29.64
C CYS A 26 5.11 0.12 -29.00
N ASP A 27 6.37 0.22 -28.63
CA ASP A 27 6.99 -0.73 -27.75
C ASP A 27 6.31 -0.63 -26.39
N ASN A 28 5.27 -1.45 -26.20
CA ASN A 28 4.57 -1.60 -24.93
C ASN A 28 5.36 -2.49 -23.95
N SER A 29 6.65 -2.79 -24.22
CA SER A 29 7.49 -3.61 -23.33
C SER A 29 7.72 -3.00 -21.95
N VAL A 30 7.34 -1.74 -21.76
CA VAL A 30 7.18 -1.10 -20.45
C VAL A 30 5.81 -0.41 -20.38
N GLY A 31 4.75 -1.22 -20.40
CA GLY A 31 3.50 -0.82 -19.74
C GLY A 31 3.80 -0.46 -18.27
N PRO A 32 3.00 0.40 -17.62
CA PRO A 32 3.19 0.70 -16.20
C PRO A 32 3.26 -0.63 -15.45
N SER A 33 4.34 -0.87 -14.71
CA SER A 33 4.51 -2.09 -13.92
C SER A 33 3.25 -2.30 -13.09
N SER A 34 2.66 -3.50 -13.15
CA SER A 34 1.50 -3.83 -12.32
C SER A 34 1.77 -3.42 -10.87
N PRO A 35 0.79 -2.79 -10.18
CA PRO A 35 0.99 -2.39 -8.79
C PRO A 35 1.38 -3.62 -7.98
N LYS A 36 2.37 -3.49 -7.09
CA LYS A 36 2.73 -4.58 -6.18
C LYS A 36 1.50 -4.95 -5.37
N THR A 37 1.13 -6.21 -5.39
CA THR A 37 -0.04 -6.72 -4.68
C THR A 37 0.32 -7.42 -3.38
N THR A 38 1.61 -7.67 -3.12
CA THR A 38 2.08 -8.30 -1.88
C THR A 38 3.42 -7.72 -1.44
N GLY A 39 3.73 -7.88 -0.16
CA GLY A 39 5.04 -7.55 0.38
C GLY A 39 5.09 -7.59 1.90
N GLU A 40 6.16 -7.05 2.45
CA GLU A 40 6.38 -6.83 3.87
C GLU A 40 6.88 -5.39 4.06
N THR A 41 6.53 -4.77 5.18
CA THR A 41 7.03 -3.44 5.54
C THR A 41 7.05 -3.23 7.05
N THR A 42 7.79 -2.20 7.48
CA THR A 42 7.79 -1.68 8.85
C THR A 42 7.32 -0.23 8.84
N LEU A 43 6.41 0.12 9.76
CA LEU A 43 6.01 1.49 10.04
C LEU A 43 6.40 1.87 11.46
N THR A 44 6.78 3.14 11.66
CA THR A 44 7.12 3.68 12.97
C THR A 44 6.36 4.97 13.23
N THR A 45 6.25 5.36 14.50
CA THR A 45 5.65 6.65 14.90
C THR A 45 6.61 7.84 14.69
N GLN A 46 7.84 7.58 14.27
CA GLN A 46 8.86 8.61 14.11
C GLN A 46 8.47 9.64 13.04
N THR A 47 8.72 10.91 13.34
CA THR A 47 8.45 12.04 12.45
C THR A 47 9.74 12.78 12.09
N ASP A 48 9.71 13.44 10.93
CA ASP A 48 10.72 14.41 10.50
C ASP A 48 10.02 15.77 10.34
N GLY A 49 10.11 16.59 11.40
CA GLY A 49 9.30 17.79 11.54
C GLY A 49 7.81 17.47 11.55
N TYR A 50 7.06 18.01 10.58
CA TYR A 50 5.63 17.75 10.41
C TYR A 50 5.33 16.54 9.51
N LYS A 51 6.36 15.86 9.01
CA LYS A 51 6.21 14.70 8.15
C LYS A 51 6.19 13.41 8.95
N PHE A 52 5.37 12.46 8.52
CA PHE A 52 5.31 11.12 9.07
C PHE A 52 5.35 10.08 7.95
N THR A 53 5.74 8.85 8.28
CA THR A 53 5.68 7.72 7.35
C THR A 53 4.40 6.94 7.58
N GLY A 54 3.71 6.60 6.51
CA GLY A 54 2.57 5.67 6.52
C GLY A 54 2.66 4.70 5.35
N PHE A 55 1.79 3.71 5.32
CA PHE A 55 1.78 2.71 4.24
C PHE A 55 0.67 3.00 3.23
N SER A 56 0.96 2.82 1.94
CA SER A 56 -0.03 2.93 0.87
C SER A 56 -0.02 1.67 0.01
N PHE A 57 -1.17 1.01 -0.07
CA PHE A 57 -1.33 -0.19 -0.89
C PHE A 57 -1.19 0.11 -2.38
N SER A 58 -1.78 1.21 -2.86
CA SER A 58 -1.71 1.61 -4.27
C SER A 58 -0.29 2.01 -4.71
N ARG A 59 0.59 2.34 -3.76
CA ARG A 59 2.04 2.56 -3.99
C ARG A 59 2.88 1.33 -3.69
N GLY A 60 2.29 0.29 -3.10
CA GLY A 60 2.97 -0.95 -2.73
C GLY A 60 4.08 -0.75 -1.70
N GLY A 61 3.92 0.19 -0.77
CA GLY A 61 4.98 0.51 0.18
C GLY A 61 4.74 1.74 1.04
N ASN A 62 5.75 2.06 1.82
CA ASN A 62 5.77 3.23 2.69
C ASN A 62 5.86 4.52 1.87
N ILE A 63 5.13 5.54 2.32
CA ILE A 63 5.18 6.89 1.79
C ILE A 63 5.33 7.87 2.93
N VAL A 64 6.03 8.97 2.65
CA VAL A 64 6.12 10.10 3.57
C VAL A 64 4.99 11.06 3.26
N ALA A 65 4.26 11.48 4.30
CA ALA A 65 3.16 12.43 4.21
C ALA A 65 3.42 13.64 5.13
N PRO A 66 3.03 14.86 4.74
CA PRO A 66 2.47 15.20 3.43
C PRO A 66 3.52 15.15 2.31
N ASN A 67 3.07 14.95 1.07
CA ASN A 67 3.91 14.92 -0.13
C ASN A 67 3.31 15.77 -1.26
N ALA A 68 4.13 16.12 -2.26
CA ALA A 68 3.72 16.98 -3.37
C ALA A 68 2.56 16.42 -4.21
N LYS A 69 2.39 15.09 -4.22
CA LYS A 69 1.30 14.40 -4.93
C LYS A 69 0.00 14.31 -4.11
N LYS A 70 0.00 14.85 -2.87
CA LYS A 70 -1.14 14.80 -1.94
C LYS A 70 -1.67 13.38 -1.71
N ILE A 71 -0.78 12.38 -1.79
CA ILE A 71 -1.15 10.99 -1.51
C ILE A 71 -1.23 10.83 0.01
N VAL A 72 -2.35 10.30 0.47
CA VAL A 72 -2.60 10.00 1.87
C VAL A 72 -2.36 8.50 2.12
N PRO A 73 -1.61 8.11 3.16
CA PRO A 73 -1.39 6.70 3.46
C PRO A 73 -2.67 6.03 3.94
N ASP A 74 -2.83 4.75 3.60
CA ASP A 74 -3.94 3.90 4.02
C ASP A 74 -3.80 3.46 5.48
N ILE A 75 -2.55 3.33 5.96
CA ILE A 75 -2.25 2.93 7.34
C ILE A 75 -1.24 3.90 7.95
N ARG A 76 -1.53 4.36 9.17
CA ARG A 76 -0.64 5.10 10.06
C ARG A 76 -0.58 4.38 11.41
N VAL A 77 0.60 4.36 12.01
CA VAL A 77 0.85 3.78 13.33
C VAL A 77 0.82 4.87 14.40
N HIS A 78 0.29 4.53 15.58
CA HIS A 78 0.28 5.35 16.78
C HIS A 78 0.59 4.49 18.01
N VAL A 79 1.09 5.11 19.07
CA VAL A 79 1.17 4.47 20.39
C VAL A 79 -0.11 4.75 21.16
N GLN A 80 -0.67 3.71 21.76
CA GLN A 80 -1.75 3.82 22.74
C GLN A 80 -1.15 4.10 24.10
N THR A 81 -1.63 5.15 24.77
CA THR A 81 -1.34 5.41 26.18
C THR A 81 -2.63 5.46 26.97
N ASP A 82 -2.58 5.12 28.24
CA ASP A 82 -3.68 5.33 29.17
C ASP A 82 -3.76 6.83 29.60
N PRO A 83 -4.72 7.22 30.47
CA PRO A 83 -4.80 8.58 30.98
C PRO A 83 -3.63 9.02 31.86
N THR A 84 -2.82 8.08 32.36
CA THR A 84 -1.62 8.37 33.17
C THR A 84 -0.36 8.54 32.33
N GLY A 85 -0.43 8.19 31.04
CA GLY A 85 0.69 8.22 30.10
C GLY A 85 1.39 6.87 29.92
N GLU A 86 0.93 5.82 30.60
CA GLU A 86 1.49 4.46 30.48
C GLU A 86 1.18 3.88 29.10
N ILE A 87 2.21 3.38 28.43
CA ILE A 87 2.10 2.77 27.10
C ILE A 87 1.34 1.45 27.19
N GLN A 88 0.28 1.32 26.40
CA GLN A 88 -0.59 0.15 26.31
C GLN A 88 -0.35 -0.69 25.05
N GLY A 89 0.30 -0.13 24.02
CA GLY A 89 0.63 -0.85 22.79
C GLY A 89 0.45 0.00 21.52
N ILE A 90 0.16 -0.67 20.40
CA ILE A 90 0.03 -0.04 19.08
C ILE A 90 -1.43 0.08 18.64
N ILE A 91 -1.73 1.21 17.99
CA ILE A 91 -2.97 1.46 17.25
C ILE A 91 -2.65 1.71 15.78
N LEU A 92 -3.47 1.17 14.88
CA LEU A 92 -3.46 1.55 13.46
C LEU A 92 -4.68 2.44 13.14
N SER A 93 -4.46 3.47 12.34
CA SER A 93 -5.51 4.35 11.80
C SER A 93 -5.35 4.55 10.30
N SER A 94 -6.40 5.05 9.63
CA SER A 94 -6.24 5.65 8.31
C SER A 94 -5.36 6.92 8.41
N GLY A 95 -4.62 7.22 7.34
CA GLY A 95 -3.91 8.49 7.19
C GLY A 95 -4.82 9.67 6.86
N THR A 96 -6.07 9.44 6.47
CA THR A 96 -7.03 10.48 6.08
C THR A 96 -7.59 11.20 7.29
N GLN A 97 -8.18 10.44 8.21
CA GLN A 97 -8.76 10.93 9.46
C GLN A 97 -8.80 9.78 10.46
N LEU A 98 -8.82 10.10 11.76
CA LEU A 98 -8.88 9.09 12.82
C LEU A 98 -10.20 8.29 12.79
N PHE A 99 -11.31 8.91 12.38
CA PHE A 99 -12.65 8.30 12.33
C PHE A 99 -13.02 7.84 10.91
N TYR A 100 -12.15 7.05 10.30
CA TYR A 100 -12.41 6.45 8.99
C TYR A 100 -12.45 4.92 9.14
N PRO A 101 -13.59 4.26 8.84
CA PRO A 101 -13.76 2.82 9.06
C PRO A 101 -12.86 2.03 8.10
N ALA A 102 -11.65 1.73 8.55
CA ALA A 102 -10.59 1.12 7.75
C ALA A 102 -10.19 -0.28 8.21
N PHE A 103 -10.49 -0.69 9.44
CA PHE A 103 -9.90 -1.92 9.99
C PHE A 103 -10.95 -2.93 10.44
N HIS A 104 -10.75 -4.20 10.09
CA HIS A 104 -11.56 -5.31 10.59
C HIS A 104 -10.64 -6.44 11.08
N PRO A 105 -10.74 -6.86 12.36
CA PRO A 105 -9.97 -7.98 12.86
C PRO A 105 -10.52 -9.27 12.26
N LEU A 106 -9.69 -10.03 11.54
CA LEU A 106 -10.11 -11.32 10.99
C LEU A 106 -9.85 -12.44 12.00
N LYS A 107 -8.62 -12.52 12.50
CA LYS A 107 -8.21 -13.58 13.42
C LYS A 107 -6.93 -13.22 14.17
N GLU A 108 -6.77 -13.79 15.34
CA GLU A 108 -5.56 -13.77 16.15
C GLU A 108 -5.14 -15.22 16.43
N PHE A 109 -3.83 -15.44 16.46
CA PHE A 109 -3.21 -16.75 16.70
C PHE A 109 -2.13 -16.64 17.76
N ASP A 110 -1.92 -17.73 18.51
CA ASP A 110 -0.83 -17.84 19.46
C ASP A 110 0.50 -18.21 18.77
N ASP A 111 0.43 -18.78 17.57
CA ASP A 111 1.60 -19.23 16.81
C ASP A 111 1.70 -18.54 15.43
N THR A 112 2.95 -18.35 14.99
CA THR A 112 3.25 -17.63 13.75
C THR A 112 2.91 -18.44 12.51
N ASP A 113 3.08 -19.77 12.53
CA ASP A 113 2.87 -20.61 11.36
C ASP A 113 1.38 -20.67 10.97
N ALA A 114 0.47 -20.80 11.95
CA ALA A 114 -0.97 -20.76 11.74
C ALA A 114 -1.45 -19.37 11.31
N ALA A 115 -0.84 -18.30 11.83
CA ALA A 115 -1.14 -16.95 11.39
C ALA A 115 -0.76 -16.74 9.91
N GLU A 116 0.42 -17.24 9.51
CA GLU A 116 0.86 -17.23 8.12
C GLU A 116 -0.02 -18.09 7.22
N GLU A 117 -0.38 -19.30 7.65
CA GLU A 117 -1.28 -20.18 6.91
C GLU A 117 -2.64 -19.52 6.70
N TYR A 118 -3.23 -18.94 7.75
CA TYR A 118 -4.49 -18.23 7.64
C TYR A 118 -4.38 -17.03 6.70
N PHE A 119 -3.38 -16.17 6.87
CA PHE A 119 -3.13 -15.02 6.01
C PHE A 119 -2.98 -15.42 4.54
N ASN A 120 -2.30 -16.54 4.28
CA ASN A 120 -2.11 -17.07 2.94
C ASN A 120 -3.42 -17.54 2.29
N ASN A 121 -4.38 -18.01 3.11
CA ASN A 121 -5.65 -18.57 2.67
C ASN A 121 -6.86 -17.61 2.77
N VAL A 122 -6.71 -16.40 3.31
CA VAL A 122 -7.77 -15.37 3.25
C VAL A 122 -8.10 -15.08 1.78
N ASN A 123 -9.36 -15.31 1.41
CA ASN A 123 -9.85 -15.17 0.03
C ASN A 123 -10.93 -14.10 -0.13
N GLU A 124 -11.38 -13.47 0.97
CA GLU A 124 -12.45 -12.48 0.95
C GLU A 124 -12.29 -11.41 2.03
N ALA A 125 -12.49 -10.15 1.65
CA ALA A 125 -12.60 -9.03 2.56
C ALA A 125 -14.01 -8.94 3.19
N PRO A 126 -14.11 -8.53 4.47
CA PRO A 126 -15.39 -8.35 5.17
C PRO A 126 -16.15 -7.10 4.72
N ASP A 127 -17.38 -6.96 5.21
CA ASP A 127 -18.28 -5.82 4.90
C ASP A 127 -18.20 -4.68 5.92
N ILE A 128 -17.87 -4.98 7.17
CA ILE A 128 -17.95 -4.04 8.30
C ILE A 128 -16.53 -3.69 8.73
N TYR A 129 -16.23 -2.41 8.93
CA TYR A 129 -14.93 -1.94 9.39
C TYR A 129 -15.11 -0.99 10.57
N ALA A 130 -14.18 -1.05 11.50
CA ALA A 130 -14.00 -0.10 12.58
C ALA A 130 -12.99 0.98 12.18
N ASP A 131 -13.03 2.12 12.87
CA ASP A 131 -12.18 3.27 12.57
C ASP A 131 -10.69 3.00 12.85
N LEU A 132 -10.43 2.20 13.88
CA LEU A 132 -9.09 1.95 14.42
C LEU A 132 -8.88 0.45 14.65
N ALA A 133 -7.65 -0.02 14.43
CA ALA A 133 -7.21 -1.30 14.96
C ALA A 133 -6.56 -1.04 16.32
N PHE A 134 -7.26 -1.40 17.40
CA PHE A 134 -6.73 -1.32 18.77
C PHE A 134 -5.98 -2.59 19.15
N PHE A 135 -5.04 -2.45 20.10
CA PHE A 135 -4.28 -3.58 20.66
C PHE A 135 -3.61 -4.44 19.60
N VAL A 136 -3.01 -3.78 18.61
CA VAL A 136 -2.31 -4.46 17.52
C VAL A 136 -1.09 -5.17 18.09
N LYS A 137 -0.97 -6.47 17.79
CA LYS A 137 0.16 -7.32 18.20
C LYS A 137 0.46 -8.40 17.17
N ALA A 138 1.61 -9.06 17.32
CA ALA A 138 2.04 -10.13 16.44
C ALA A 138 0.98 -11.24 16.29
N ASN A 139 1.02 -11.93 15.15
CA ASN A 139 0.13 -13.04 14.78
C ASN A 139 -1.36 -12.66 14.64
N GLN A 140 -1.66 -11.37 14.51
CA GLN A 140 -3.00 -10.90 14.15
C GLN A 140 -3.12 -10.66 12.64
N VAL A 141 -4.25 -11.06 12.07
CA VAL A 141 -4.61 -10.81 10.67
C VAL A 141 -5.78 -9.84 10.62
N TRP A 142 -5.61 -8.78 9.83
CA TRP A 142 -6.58 -7.70 9.70
C TRP A 142 -6.92 -7.49 8.23
N ALA A 143 -8.20 -7.26 7.94
CA ALA A 143 -8.60 -6.65 6.68
C ALA A 143 -8.52 -5.12 6.81
N VAL A 144 -8.05 -4.49 5.74
CA VAL A 144 -7.88 -3.04 5.65
C VAL A 144 -8.63 -2.51 4.44
N LYS A 145 -9.54 -1.58 4.67
CA LYS A 145 -10.19 -0.80 3.63
C LYS A 145 -9.34 0.44 3.36
N THR A 146 -8.82 0.54 2.13
CA THR A 146 -7.95 1.65 1.70
C THR A 146 -8.75 2.95 1.54
N ASN A 147 -8.06 4.09 1.48
CA ASN A 147 -8.71 5.40 1.27
C ASN A 147 -9.48 5.50 -0.07
N ASP A 148 -9.12 4.68 -1.06
CA ASP A 148 -9.76 4.61 -2.37
C ASP A 148 -10.83 3.48 -2.45
N ASP A 149 -11.40 3.06 -1.32
CA ASP A 149 -12.45 2.03 -1.20
C ASP A 149 -12.09 0.63 -1.76
N LYS A 150 -10.80 0.32 -1.83
CA LYS A 150 -10.26 -1.02 -2.14
C LYS A 150 -9.87 -1.78 -0.87
N TYR A 151 -9.39 -3.00 -1.04
CA TYR A 151 -9.17 -3.92 0.07
C TYR A 151 -7.73 -4.43 0.09
N GLY A 152 -7.16 -4.48 1.29
CA GLY A 152 -5.93 -5.19 1.59
C GLY A 152 -6.10 -6.08 2.81
N ILE A 153 -5.22 -7.07 2.95
CA ILE A 153 -5.09 -7.89 4.16
C ILE A 153 -3.69 -7.66 4.70
N ILE A 154 -3.54 -7.53 6.01
CA ILE A 154 -2.24 -7.48 6.68
C ILE A 154 -2.12 -8.60 7.71
N LEU A 155 -0.91 -9.14 7.85
CA LEU A 155 -0.52 -10.02 8.95
C LEU A 155 0.55 -9.28 9.76
N ILE A 156 0.25 -9.01 11.03
CA ILE A 156 1.18 -8.37 11.94
C ILE A 156 2.25 -9.39 12.34
N LEU A 157 3.50 -9.09 12.00
CA LEU A 157 4.66 -9.92 12.33
C LEU A 157 5.30 -9.51 13.66
N HIS A 158 5.26 -8.21 13.95
CA HIS A 158 5.91 -7.65 15.13
C HIS A 158 5.30 -6.30 15.49
N THR A 159 5.31 -6.00 16.79
CA THR A 159 4.98 -4.70 17.35
C THR A 159 5.92 -4.41 18.50
N ASP A 160 6.36 -3.16 18.59
CA ASP A 160 7.11 -2.66 19.74
C ASP A 160 6.58 -1.28 20.13
N ALA A 161 6.51 -0.99 21.43
CA ALA A 161 6.06 0.30 21.93
C ALA A 161 6.74 0.62 23.26
N TYR A 162 7.47 1.73 23.31
CA TYR A 162 8.26 2.12 24.48
C TYR A 162 8.44 3.65 24.53
N GLU A 163 8.85 4.16 25.68
CA GLU A 163 9.17 5.58 25.84
C GLU A 163 10.55 5.86 25.25
N TYR A 164 10.60 6.65 24.18
CA TYR A 164 11.86 7.08 23.59
C TYR A 164 12.43 8.23 24.42
N THR A 165 13.51 7.94 25.13
CA THR A 165 14.23 8.91 25.95
C THR A 165 15.44 9.41 25.17
N ASP A 166 15.27 10.53 24.48
CA ASP A 166 16.39 11.43 24.19
C ASP A 166 16.27 12.57 25.21
N ASP A 167 17.37 12.92 25.90
CA ASP A 167 17.47 13.50 27.25
C ASP A 167 16.72 14.83 27.52
N SER A 168 15.89 15.31 26.60
CA SER A 168 15.17 16.59 26.67
C SER A 168 13.65 16.52 26.45
N ASN A 169 13.10 15.45 25.85
CA ASN A 169 11.64 15.34 25.68
C ASN A 169 11.21 13.88 25.45
N PRO A 170 10.84 13.13 26.50
CA PRO A 170 10.36 11.77 26.33
C PRO A 170 9.10 11.73 25.46
N ALA A 171 9.10 10.85 24.46
CA ALA A 171 7.96 10.67 23.57
C ALA A 171 7.70 9.18 23.33
N PRO A 172 6.43 8.73 23.27
CA PRO A 172 6.14 7.34 22.92
C PRO A 172 6.62 7.00 21.51
N TYR A 173 7.42 5.96 21.40
CA TYR A 173 7.82 5.34 20.14
C TYR A 173 7.03 4.06 19.94
N GLY A 174 6.60 3.84 18.70
CA GLY A 174 5.91 2.64 18.29
C GLY A 174 6.41 2.16 16.94
N GLU A 175 6.53 0.85 16.79
CA GLU A 175 6.87 0.15 15.56
C GLU A 175 5.85 -0.96 15.29
N VAL A 176 5.50 -1.14 14.02
CA VAL A 176 4.75 -2.31 13.55
C VAL A 176 5.37 -2.83 12.25
N ARG A 177 5.63 -4.14 12.20
CA ARG A 177 6.03 -4.84 10.98
C ARG A 177 4.94 -5.78 10.53
N PHE A 178 4.60 -5.77 9.25
CA PHE A 178 3.52 -6.60 8.73
C PHE A 178 3.76 -7.05 7.28
N LYS A 179 3.28 -8.27 6.97
CA LYS A 179 3.05 -8.72 5.60
C LYS A 179 1.74 -8.14 5.10
N TRP A 180 1.62 -7.94 3.80
CA TRP A 180 0.42 -7.39 3.20
C TRP A 180 0.08 -8.03 1.86
N LYS A 181 -1.21 -8.06 1.55
CA LYS A 181 -1.82 -8.41 0.25
C LYS A 181 -2.80 -7.31 -0.14
N TYR A 182 -2.98 -7.09 -1.44
CA TYR A 182 -3.78 -5.98 -1.97
C TYR A 182 -4.55 -6.41 -3.21
N GLN A 183 -5.82 -5.97 -3.27
CA GLN A 183 -6.66 -6.16 -4.43
C GLN A 183 -6.86 -4.84 -5.21
N PRO A 184 -6.08 -4.62 -6.30
CA PRO A 184 -6.01 -3.33 -6.96
C PRO A 184 -7.25 -2.96 -7.78
N ASP A 185 -8.08 -3.93 -8.15
CA ASP A 185 -9.34 -3.72 -8.87
C ASP A 185 -10.52 -3.39 -7.94
N GLY A 186 -10.32 -3.45 -6.61
CA GLY A 186 -11.37 -3.20 -5.62
C GLY A 186 -12.33 -4.37 -5.40
N SER A 187 -12.09 -5.54 -6.00
CA SER A 187 -12.76 -6.78 -5.63
C SER A 187 -12.53 -7.09 -4.16
N LYS A 188 -13.51 -7.71 -3.50
CA LYS A 188 -13.32 -8.27 -2.17
C LYS A 188 -12.58 -9.61 -2.20
N LYS A 189 -12.44 -10.23 -3.38
CA LYS A 189 -11.79 -11.54 -3.54
C LYS A 189 -10.28 -11.38 -3.72
N PHE A 190 -9.51 -12.20 -3.00
CA PHE A 190 -8.04 -12.25 -3.03
C PHE A 190 -7.52 -13.54 -3.69
#